data_AF-A0A962TX49-F1
#
_entry.id   AF-A0A962TX49-F1
#
_cell.length_a   1.000
_cell.length_b   1.000
_cell.length_c   1.000
_cell.angle_alpha   90.00
_cell.angle_beta   90.00
_cell.angle_gamma   90.00
#
_symmetry.space_group_name_H-M   'P 1'
#
loop_
_entity.id
_entity.type
_entity.pdbx_description
1 polymer ?
#
loop_
_entity_poly.entity_id
_entity_poly.type
_entity_poly.pdbx_seq_one_letter_code
_entity_poly.pdbx_strand_id
1 'polypeptide(L)'
;MVANRRLFQFLVLLSVGLNLSLAHAVPTSVTLTGNLQDELGCPGDFDPACSLTHLNYVFDDDVWQATFDLPVGAWEYIAAIDDSFAERYGANATPGGANIALDLAVATTVSFYYDDKSHWITDNVNSVIATLVGDFQSELGCSGDFDPGCLRSWLQDPDGDGIYRFLTTGIPVGSYSVLVVHNEDFGEVTVAQTGFVVPASDTLMCFTYDPGRMSLAIVSGSCDVRSVPAPAPIALLALGMFCLGRRRSTAVPWRRHTVSAR
;
A
#
# COMPACT_ATOMS: atom_id res chain seq x y z
N MET A 1 60.90 22.48 -33.50
CA MET A 1 59.51 22.95 -33.28
C MET A 1 58.70 22.61 -34.51
N VAL A 2 57.75 21.67 -34.40
CA VAL A 2 56.39 21.68 -35.00
C VAL A 2 55.77 20.35 -34.53
N ALA A 3 54.76 20.45 -33.66
CA ALA A 3 53.98 19.33 -33.15
C ALA A 3 52.95 18.91 -34.21
N ASN A 4 52.81 17.61 -34.47
CA ASN A 4 51.77 17.09 -35.36
C ASN A 4 50.72 16.31 -34.54
N ARG A 5 49.52 16.90 -34.49
CA ARG A 5 48.30 16.44 -33.82
C ARG A 5 47.57 15.40 -34.68
N ARG A 6 46.57 14.74 -34.04
CA ARG A 6 45.41 13.98 -34.57
C ARG A 6 45.65 12.46 -34.48
N LEU A 7 44.79 11.64 -33.89
CA LEU A 7 43.32 11.67 -33.86
C LEU A 7 42.86 10.81 -32.66
N PHE A 8 42.15 11.36 -31.68
CA PHE A 8 41.42 10.59 -30.67
C PHE A 8 39.95 10.60 -31.09
N GLN A 9 39.47 9.51 -31.69
CA GLN A 9 38.04 9.32 -31.96
C GLN A 9 37.34 8.97 -30.64
N PHE A 10 36.55 9.91 -30.13
CA PHE A 10 35.58 9.64 -29.08
C PHE A 10 34.34 8.98 -29.73
N LEU A 11 34.17 7.69 -29.49
CA LEU A 11 32.91 6.99 -29.75
C LEU A 11 31.94 7.35 -28.63
N VAL A 12 30.99 8.25 -28.92
CA VAL A 12 29.87 8.55 -28.00
C VAL A 12 28.83 7.45 -28.18
N LEU A 13 28.79 6.49 -27.25
CA LEU A 13 27.69 5.54 -27.11
C LEU A 13 26.47 6.30 -26.57
N LEU A 14 25.53 6.61 -27.45
CA LEU A 14 24.21 7.13 -27.07
C LEU A 14 23.37 5.98 -26.52
N SER A 15 23.48 5.72 -25.22
CA SER A 15 22.58 4.83 -24.49
C SER A 15 21.21 5.51 -24.36
N VAL A 16 20.28 5.17 -25.25
CA VAL A 16 18.86 5.45 -25.06
C VAL A 16 18.40 4.58 -23.88
N GLY A 17 18.28 5.19 -22.70
CA GLY A 17 17.71 4.54 -21.53
C GLY A 17 16.24 4.23 -21.79
N LEU A 18 15.93 2.97 -22.02
CA LEU A 18 14.57 2.45 -22.03
C LEU A 18 14.08 2.49 -20.57
N ASN A 19 13.36 3.54 -20.18
CA ASN A 19 12.66 3.57 -18.90
C ASN A 19 11.46 2.63 -19.00
N LEU A 20 11.64 1.36 -18.65
CA LEU A 20 10.52 0.50 -18.31
C LEU A 20 9.95 1.00 -16.99
N SER A 21 8.89 1.80 -17.07
CA SER A 21 7.96 1.93 -15.95
C SER A 21 7.20 0.60 -15.87
N LEU A 22 7.52 -0.22 -14.87
CA LEU A 22 6.66 -1.34 -14.50
C LEU A 22 5.40 -0.69 -13.91
N ALA A 23 4.30 -0.76 -14.66
CA ALA A 23 2.99 -0.52 -14.07
C ALA A 23 2.81 -1.50 -12.90
N HIS A 24 2.31 -1.00 -11.76
CA HIS A 24 1.86 -1.88 -10.68
C HIS A 24 0.80 -2.81 -11.27
N ALA A 25 1.06 -4.12 -11.26
CA ALA A 25 0.08 -5.08 -11.75
C ALA A 25 -1.01 -5.20 -10.69
N VAL A 26 -2.27 -4.97 -11.07
CA VAL A 26 -3.40 -5.15 -10.14
C VAL A 26 -3.33 -6.57 -9.56
N PRO A 27 -3.41 -6.74 -8.23
CA PRO A 27 -3.43 -8.04 -7.58
C PRO A 27 -4.45 -8.98 -8.23
N THR A 28 -4.08 -10.24 -8.39
CA THR A 28 -5.00 -11.28 -8.83
C THR A 28 -5.84 -11.85 -7.69
N SER A 29 -5.31 -11.78 -6.47
CA SER A 29 -6.04 -12.08 -5.23
C SER A 29 -5.49 -11.29 -4.05
N VAL A 30 -6.36 -11.06 -3.07
CA VAL A 30 -6.02 -10.55 -1.74
C VAL A 30 -6.65 -11.49 -0.72
N THR A 31 -5.81 -12.15 0.08
CA THR A 31 -6.25 -13.11 1.09
C THR A 31 -6.09 -12.52 2.47
N LEU A 32 -7.16 -12.51 3.26
CA LEU A 32 -7.08 -12.24 4.69
C LEU A 32 -6.48 -13.46 5.37
N THR A 33 -5.21 -13.37 5.77
CA THR A 33 -4.49 -14.47 6.41
C THR A 33 -4.26 -14.18 7.88
N GLY A 34 -4.50 -15.17 8.73
CA GLY A 34 -4.44 -14.98 10.18
C GLY A 34 -4.77 -16.25 10.94
N ASN A 35 -4.86 -16.13 12.26
CA ASN A 35 -5.34 -17.19 13.16
C ASN A 35 -6.89 -17.26 13.24
N LEU A 36 -7.58 -16.58 12.34
CA LEU A 36 -9.03 -16.55 12.19
C LEU A 36 -9.52 -17.48 11.06
N GLN A 37 -8.58 -18.06 10.30
CA GLN A 37 -8.90 -18.71 9.03
C GLN A 37 -9.53 -20.08 9.24
N ASP A 38 -9.09 -20.85 10.23
CA ASP A 38 -9.68 -22.15 10.50
C ASP A 38 -11.14 -22.03 11.01
N GLU A 39 -11.48 -20.99 11.79
CA GLU A 39 -12.86 -20.69 12.16
C GLU A 39 -13.73 -20.27 10.96
N LEU A 40 -13.12 -19.66 9.95
CA LEU A 40 -13.79 -19.31 8.68
C LEU A 40 -13.81 -20.48 7.68
N GLY A 41 -13.34 -21.67 8.09
CA GLY A 41 -13.46 -22.92 7.34
C GLY A 41 -12.25 -23.27 6.49
N CYS A 42 -11.15 -22.50 6.56
CA CYS A 42 -9.89 -22.91 5.96
C CYS A 42 -9.35 -24.19 6.64
N PRO A 43 -8.53 -25.01 5.95
CA PRO A 43 -7.92 -26.19 6.55
C PRO A 43 -6.97 -25.90 7.72
N GLY A 44 -6.54 -24.65 7.87
CA GLY A 44 -5.70 -24.16 8.96
C GLY A 44 -5.46 -22.66 8.84
N ASP A 45 -4.69 -22.14 9.79
CA ASP A 45 -4.34 -20.74 9.90
C ASP A 45 -3.14 -20.32 9.05
N PHE A 46 -3.07 -19.01 8.78
CA PHE A 46 -1.99 -18.38 8.03
C PHE A 46 -1.72 -19.04 6.67
N ASP A 47 -2.77 -19.43 5.97
CA ASP A 47 -2.69 -19.97 4.62
C ASP A 47 -3.02 -18.88 3.59
N PRO A 48 -2.02 -18.35 2.85
CA PRO A 48 -2.24 -17.31 1.86
C PRO A 48 -3.02 -17.79 0.64
N ALA A 49 -3.09 -19.11 0.40
CA ALA A 49 -3.84 -19.68 -0.70
C ALA A 49 -5.28 -20.08 -0.32
N CYS A 50 -5.73 -19.80 0.90
CA CYS A 50 -7.08 -20.16 1.30
C CYS A 50 -8.14 -19.24 0.64
N SER A 51 -8.76 -19.75 -0.41
CA SER A 51 -9.84 -19.06 -1.14
C SER A 51 -11.07 -18.67 -0.31
N LEU A 52 -11.30 -19.28 0.86
CA LEU A 52 -12.45 -18.97 1.72
C LEU A 52 -12.32 -17.61 2.41
N THR A 53 -11.11 -17.09 2.56
CA THR A 53 -10.86 -15.76 3.14
C THR A 53 -10.28 -14.79 2.11
N HIS A 54 -10.52 -15.04 0.82
CA HIS A 54 -10.27 -14.03 -0.20
C HIS A 54 -11.21 -12.84 -0.01
N LEU A 55 -10.62 -11.65 -0.12
CA LEU A 55 -11.39 -10.42 -0.28
C LEU A 55 -11.91 -10.34 -1.72
N ASN A 56 -13.09 -9.74 -1.89
CA ASN A 56 -13.68 -9.49 -3.19
C ASN A 56 -13.34 -8.06 -3.62
N TYR A 57 -12.80 -7.90 -4.82
CA TYR A 57 -12.61 -6.57 -5.38
C TYR A 57 -13.95 -5.94 -5.75
N VAL A 58 -14.27 -4.81 -5.13
CA VAL A 58 -15.47 -4.02 -5.40
C VAL A 58 -15.08 -2.88 -6.36
N PHE A 59 -15.44 -3.02 -7.64
CA PHE A 59 -15.03 -2.10 -8.70
C PHE A 59 -15.51 -0.66 -8.50
N ASP A 60 -16.74 -0.50 -8.00
CA ASP A 60 -17.32 0.83 -7.76
C ASP A 60 -16.56 1.57 -6.65
N ASP A 61 -15.92 0.84 -5.74
CA ASP A 61 -15.13 1.37 -4.64
C ASP A 61 -13.63 1.45 -4.94
N ASP A 62 -13.15 0.61 -5.87
CA ASP A 62 -11.73 0.36 -6.10
C ASP A 62 -11.00 -0.10 -4.82
N VAL A 63 -11.66 -0.98 -4.05
CA VAL A 63 -11.23 -1.53 -2.76
C VAL A 63 -11.59 -3.02 -2.69
N TRP A 64 -10.73 -3.83 -2.05
CA TRP A 64 -10.98 -5.24 -1.76
C TRP A 64 -11.70 -5.39 -0.42
N GLN A 65 -12.80 -6.14 -0.37
CA GLN A 65 -13.67 -6.22 0.80
C GLN A 65 -14.17 -7.64 1.07
N ALA A 66 -14.34 -7.98 2.35
CA ALA A 66 -15.12 -9.15 2.76
C ALA A 66 -15.69 -8.96 4.16
N THR A 67 -16.80 -9.63 4.43
CA THR A 67 -17.45 -9.61 5.74
C THR A 67 -17.56 -11.03 6.26
N PHE A 68 -17.17 -11.23 7.51
CA PHE A 68 -17.16 -12.53 8.15
C PHE A 68 -17.79 -12.48 9.54
N ASP A 69 -18.48 -13.56 9.93
CA ASP A 69 -18.96 -13.75 11.30
C ASP A 69 -17.86 -14.43 12.11
N LEU A 70 -17.26 -13.69 13.06
CA LEU A 70 -16.19 -14.19 13.91
C LEU A 70 -16.68 -14.46 15.34
N PRO A 71 -16.25 -15.56 15.98
CA PRO A 71 -16.53 -15.80 17.38
C PRO A 71 -15.76 -14.83 18.30
N VAL A 72 -16.15 -14.82 19.58
CA VAL A 72 -15.38 -14.15 20.64
C VAL A 72 -13.95 -14.73 20.67
N GLY A 73 -12.95 -13.85 20.71
CA GLY A 73 -11.56 -14.29 20.61
C GLY A 73 -10.58 -13.15 20.44
N ALA A 74 -9.29 -13.51 20.49
CA ALA A 74 -8.18 -12.63 20.14
C ALA A 74 -7.60 -13.12 18.82
N TRP A 75 -7.86 -12.36 17.77
CA TRP A 75 -7.48 -12.66 16.40
C TRP A 75 -6.29 -11.83 15.98
N GLU A 76 -5.57 -12.30 14.97
CA GLU A 76 -4.54 -11.54 14.29
C GLU A 76 -4.57 -11.83 12.80
N TYR A 77 -4.33 -10.80 11.97
CA TYR A 77 -4.40 -10.94 10.53
C TYR A 77 -3.44 -10.00 9.76
N ILE A 78 -3.23 -10.32 8.49
CA ILE A 78 -2.57 -9.52 7.46
C ILE A 78 -3.25 -9.76 6.11
N ALA A 79 -2.94 -8.92 5.10
CA ALA A 79 -3.29 -9.17 3.71
C ALA A 79 -2.11 -9.86 2.99
N ALA A 80 -2.34 -11.06 2.45
CA ALA A 80 -1.42 -11.73 1.54
C ALA A 80 -1.85 -11.51 0.09
N ILE A 81 -0.89 -11.27 -0.82
CA ILE A 81 -1.16 -10.90 -2.21
C ILE A 81 -0.80 -12.07 -3.14
N ASP A 82 -1.64 -12.33 -4.13
CA ASP A 82 -1.43 -13.37 -5.15
C ASP A 82 -1.18 -14.77 -4.56
N ASP A 83 -2.04 -15.17 -3.62
CA ASP A 83 -2.04 -16.47 -2.95
C ASP A 83 -0.71 -16.84 -2.26
N SER A 84 0.11 -15.83 -1.90
CA SER A 84 1.48 -16.02 -1.43
C SER A 84 1.90 -14.99 -0.37
N PHE A 85 2.94 -15.33 0.41
CA PHE A 85 3.58 -14.38 1.33
C PHE A 85 4.76 -13.62 0.72
N ALA A 86 4.99 -13.77 -0.59
CA ALA A 86 6.02 -13.02 -1.32
C ALA A 86 5.79 -11.50 -1.21
N GLU A 87 4.53 -11.09 -1.28
CA GLU A 87 4.05 -9.75 -1.00
C GLU A 87 2.90 -9.85 -0.01
N ARG A 88 2.98 -9.06 1.08
CA ARG A 88 1.99 -9.05 2.15
C ARG A 88 2.08 -7.76 2.93
N TYR A 89 0.96 -7.33 3.51
CA TYR A 89 0.84 -6.08 4.24
C TYR A 89 0.11 -6.30 5.56
N GLY A 90 0.65 -5.73 6.63
CA GLY A 90 0.08 -5.80 7.97
C GLY A 90 -0.04 -4.41 8.57
N ALA A 91 0.24 -4.30 9.86
CA ALA A 91 0.16 -3.05 10.60
C ALA A 91 0.90 -1.90 9.90
N ASN A 92 0.25 -0.74 9.90
CA ASN A 92 0.72 0.51 9.28
C ASN A 92 1.07 0.39 7.80
N ALA A 93 0.28 -0.39 7.03
CA ALA A 93 0.45 -0.61 5.59
C ALA A 93 1.89 -1.03 5.18
N THR A 94 2.64 -1.62 6.11
CA THR A 94 4.06 -1.87 5.92
C THR A 94 4.27 -3.17 5.15
N PRO A 95 5.10 -3.20 4.08
CA PRO A 95 5.46 -4.43 3.40
C PRO A 95 6.10 -5.42 4.37
N GLY A 96 5.51 -6.61 4.50
CA GLY A 96 5.93 -7.61 5.49
C GLY A 96 5.77 -7.15 6.94
N GLY A 97 4.87 -6.18 7.19
CA GLY A 97 4.57 -5.61 8.50
C GLY A 97 4.06 -6.64 9.51
N ALA A 98 3.96 -6.21 10.76
CA ALA A 98 3.45 -7.04 11.85
C ALA A 98 1.97 -7.39 11.65
N ASN A 99 1.51 -8.48 12.26
CA ASN A 99 0.09 -8.83 12.26
C ASN A 99 -0.73 -7.75 12.98
N ILE A 100 -1.95 -7.52 12.51
CA ILE A 100 -2.92 -6.61 13.14
C ILE A 100 -3.75 -7.42 14.11
N ALA A 101 -3.78 -7.01 15.38
CA ALA A 101 -4.59 -7.65 16.41
C ALA A 101 -6.06 -7.21 16.31
N LEU A 102 -6.99 -8.14 16.52
CA LEU A 102 -8.43 -7.92 16.53
C LEU A 102 -9.04 -8.67 17.73
N ASP A 103 -9.33 -7.94 18.80
CA ASP A 103 -9.91 -8.49 20.02
C ASP A 103 -11.44 -8.34 20.01
N LEU A 104 -12.16 -9.46 19.95
CA LEU A 104 -13.62 -9.50 19.95
C LEU A 104 -14.12 -9.99 21.31
N ALA A 105 -14.77 -9.10 22.07
CA ALA A 105 -15.38 -9.44 23.37
C ALA A 105 -16.70 -10.24 23.24
N VAL A 106 -17.31 -10.21 22.06
CA VAL A 106 -18.51 -10.96 21.69
C VAL A 106 -18.38 -11.42 20.24
N ALA A 107 -19.15 -12.45 19.86
CA ALA A 107 -19.23 -12.82 18.44
C ALA A 107 -19.73 -11.61 17.63
N THR A 108 -19.03 -11.28 16.56
CA THR A 108 -19.19 -10.03 15.81
C THR A 108 -19.08 -10.30 14.32
N THR A 109 -19.96 -9.67 13.54
CA THR A 109 -19.82 -9.58 12.08
C THR A 109 -18.81 -8.48 11.77
N VAL A 110 -17.65 -8.84 11.22
CA VAL A 110 -16.53 -7.92 10.96
C VAL A 110 -16.35 -7.77 9.46
N SER A 111 -16.26 -6.52 9.00
CA SER A 111 -15.90 -6.19 7.62
C SER A 111 -14.44 -5.81 7.54
N PHE A 112 -13.75 -6.38 6.56
CA PHE A 112 -12.33 -6.16 6.26
C PHE A 112 -12.18 -5.45 4.93
N TYR A 113 -11.22 -4.52 4.87
CA TYR A 113 -11.00 -3.64 3.72
C TYR A 113 -9.51 -3.59 3.41
N TYR A 114 -9.15 -3.77 2.13
CA TYR A 114 -7.79 -3.56 1.64
C TYR A 114 -7.79 -2.63 0.42
N ASP A 115 -7.05 -1.54 0.52
CA ASP A 115 -6.75 -0.68 -0.61
C ASP A 115 -5.34 -0.98 -1.14
N ASP A 116 -5.26 -1.42 -2.40
CA ASP A 116 -4.00 -1.73 -3.09
C ASP A 116 -3.12 -0.48 -3.31
N LYS A 117 -3.72 0.72 -3.37
CA LYS A 117 -2.97 1.97 -3.61
C LYS A 117 -2.17 2.39 -2.38
N SER A 118 -2.76 2.25 -1.20
CA SER A 118 -2.13 2.61 0.08
C SER A 118 -1.51 1.41 0.79
N HIS A 119 -1.86 0.19 0.35
CA HIS A 119 -1.59 -1.09 1.00
C HIS A 119 -2.16 -1.20 2.42
N TRP A 120 -3.17 -0.40 2.74
CA TRP A 120 -3.80 -0.41 4.04
C TRP A 120 -4.85 -1.51 4.10
N ILE A 121 -4.60 -2.52 4.94
CA ILE A 121 -5.59 -3.51 5.37
C ILE A 121 -6.13 -3.08 6.74
N THR A 122 -7.45 -3.06 6.90
CA THR A 122 -8.09 -2.71 8.17
C THR A 122 -9.44 -3.42 8.34
N ASP A 123 -10.07 -3.20 9.49
CA ASP A 123 -11.37 -3.73 9.86
C ASP A 123 -12.24 -2.65 10.54
N ASN A 124 -13.56 -2.86 10.53
CA ASN A 124 -14.54 -1.92 11.08
C ASN A 124 -14.69 -1.96 12.63
N VAL A 125 -13.86 -2.76 13.33
CA VAL A 125 -13.84 -2.82 14.80
C VAL A 125 -12.69 -1.95 15.34
N ASN A 126 -11.50 -2.09 14.76
CA ASN A 126 -10.31 -1.35 15.15
C ASN A 126 -10.26 0.05 14.56
N SER A 127 -10.85 0.25 13.37
CA SER A 127 -10.80 1.50 12.64
C SER A 127 -12.18 2.07 12.35
N VAL A 128 -12.23 3.38 12.16
CA VAL A 128 -13.40 4.08 11.67
C VAL A 128 -13.41 4.00 10.14
N ILE A 129 -14.46 3.43 9.56
CA ILE A 129 -14.62 3.45 8.10
C ILE A 129 -15.29 4.78 7.71
N ALA A 130 -14.49 5.83 7.47
CA ALA A 130 -14.96 7.18 7.21
C ALA A 130 -14.96 7.53 5.71
N THR A 131 -16.12 7.90 5.16
CA THR A 131 -16.27 8.26 3.74
C THR A 131 -16.60 9.75 3.59
N LEU A 132 -15.94 10.43 2.65
CA LEU A 132 -16.29 11.80 2.26
C LEU A 132 -17.44 11.78 1.25
N VAL A 133 -18.64 12.12 1.70
CA VAL A 133 -19.86 12.03 0.90
C VAL A 133 -20.24 13.41 0.36
N GLY A 134 -20.49 13.53 -0.95
CA GLY A 134 -20.70 14.84 -1.56
C GLY A 134 -21.01 14.81 -3.06
N ASP A 135 -21.15 16.01 -3.64
CA ASP A 135 -21.45 16.26 -5.07
C ASP A 135 -20.23 16.16 -6.00
N PHE A 136 -19.13 15.59 -5.51
CA PHE A 136 -17.88 15.36 -6.26
C PHE A 136 -17.56 13.89 -6.47
N GLN A 137 -18.34 12.97 -5.88
CA GLN A 137 -18.01 11.54 -5.84
C GLN A 137 -18.08 10.89 -7.22
N SER A 138 -19.02 11.30 -8.07
CA SER A 138 -19.10 10.84 -9.45
C SER A 138 -17.84 11.19 -10.26
N GLU A 139 -17.21 12.33 -9.98
CA GLU A 139 -15.95 12.75 -10.62
C GLU A 139 -14.76 11.86 -10.21
N LEU A 140 -14.83 11.22 -9.04
CA LEU A 140 -13.85 10.23 -8.56
C LEU A 140 -14.12 8.82 -9.10
N GLY A 141 -15.23 8.63 -9.83
CA GLY A 141 -15.63 7.36 -10.45
C GLY A 141 -16.74 6.61 -9.71
N CYS A 142 -17.36 7.20 -8.69
CA CYS A 142 -18.56 6.62 -8.08
C CYS A 142 -19.71 6.58 -9.09
N SER A 143 -20.67 5.67 -8.91
CA SER A 143 -21.85 5.59 -9.77
C SER A 143 -22.76 6.83 -9.69
N GLY A 144 -22.64 7.59 -8.60
CA GLY A 144 -23.35 8.83 -8.36
C GLY A 144 -22.71 9.65 -7.24
N ASP A 145 -23.42 10.72 -6.88
CA ASP A 145 -23.06 11.62 -5.79
C ASP A 145 -23.87 11.33 -4.53
N PHE A 146 -23.34 11.78 -3.39
CA PHE A 146 -23.94 11.55 -2.07
C PHE A 146 -24.16 10.07 -1.76
N ASP A 147 -23.18 9.23 -2.08
CA ASP A 147 -23.20 7.81 -1.80
C ASP A 147 -22.27 7.48 -0.62
N PRO A 148 -22.82 7.06 0.55
CA PRO A 148 -22.01 6.70 1.71
C PRO A 148 -21.24 5.39 1.49
N GLY A 149 -21.71 4.52 0.60
CA GLY A 149 -21.07 3.26 0.28
C GLY A 149 -19.89 3.39 -0.68
N CYS A 150 -19.72 4.54 -1.35
CA CYS A 150 -18.64 4.69 -2.33
C CYS A 150 -17.28 5.02 -1.68
N LEU A 151 -16.45 4.01 -1.50
CA LEU A 151 -15.13 4.13 -0.87
C LEU A 151 -14.04 4.75 -1.75
N ARG A 152 -14.36 5.24 -2.96
CA ARG A 152 -13.42 6.05 -3.77
C ARG A 152 -12.97 7.34 -3.11
N SER A 153 -13.70 7.74 -2.08
CA SER A 153 -13.46 8.92 -1.25
C SER A 153 -13.20 8.55 0.22
N TRP A 154 -12.78 7.31 0.46
CA TRP A 154 -12.46 6.76 1.77
C TRP A 154 -11.27 7.49 2.39
N LEU A 155 -11.48 8.03 3.59
CA LEU A 155 -10.42 8.58 4.43
C LEU A 155 -9.68 7.42 5.10
N GLN A 156 -8.35 7.42 5.01
CA GLN A 156 -7.52 6.30 5.47
C GLN A 156 -6.47 6.73 6.48
N ASP A 157 -6.07 5.82 7.38
CA ASP A 157 -5.03 6.01 8.40
C ASP A 157 -3.95 4.91 8.31
N PRO A 158 -3.16 4.88 7.22
CA PRO A 158 -2.14 3.87 7.03
C PRO A 158 -0.94 4.00 7.97
N ASP A 159 -0.74 5.13 8.65
CA ASP A 159 0.36 5.31 9.62
C ASP A 159 -0.06 5.11 11.09
N GLY A 160 -1.37 4.95 11.34
CA GLY A 160 -1.93 4.63 12.65
C GLY A 160 -1.84 5.80 13.62
N ASP A 161 -1.80 7.04 13.13
CA ASP A 161 -1.71 8.25 13.96
C ASP A 161 -3.09 8.72 14.49
N GLY A 162 -4.16 8.05 14.06
CA GLY A 162 -5.55 8.35 14.41
C GLY A 162 -6.16 9.48 13.58
N ILE A 163 -5.43 10.01 12.59
CA ILE A 163 -5.87 11.10 11.71
C ILE A 163 -6.03 10.57 10.30
N TYR A 164 -7.28 10.55 9.83
CA TYR A 164 -7.62 9.94 8.56
C TYR A 164 -7.45 10.94 7.43
N ARG A 165 -6.96 10.50 6.27
CA ARG A 165 -6.60 11.37 5.15
C ARG A 165 -7.10 10.81 3.84
N PHE A 166 -7.53 11.71 2.95
CA PHE A 166 -7.83 11.41 1.56
C PHE A 166 -7.21 12.51 0.69
N LEU A 167 -6.46 12.10 -0.32
CA LEU A 167 -5.74 12.99 -1.23
C LEU A 167 -6.14 12.66 -2.65
N THR A 168 -6.50 13.68 -3.43
CA THR A 168 -6.91 13.48 -4.82
C THR A 168 -6.62 14.71 -5.68
N THR A 169 -6.28 14.48 -6.94
CA THR A 169 -6.28 15.50 -8.01
C THR A 169 -7.45 15.31 -8.97
N GLY A 170 -8.31 14.32 -8.71
CA GLY A 170 -9.37 13.87 -9.62
C GLY A 170 -10.63 14.73 -9.62
N ILE A 171 -10.75 15.69 -8.69
CA ILE A 171 -11.92 16.58 -8.63
C ILE A 171 -11.69 17.77 -9.58
N PRO A 172 -12.58 18.01 -10.56
CA PRO A 172 -12.49 19.16 -11.46
C PRO A 172 -12.54 20.50 -10.73
N VAL A 173 -12.16 21.58 -11.44
CA VAL A 173 -12.32 22.95 -10.93
C VAL A 173 -13.79 23.26 -10.67
N GLY A 174 -14.12 23.73 -9.47
CA GLY A 174 -15.52 23.91 -9.08
C GLY A 174 -15.73 24.22 -7.62
N SER A 175 -17.00 24.44 -7.27
CA SER A 175 -17.47 24.52 -5.88
C SER A 175 -18.32 23.29 -5.60
N TYR A 176 -18.02 22.63 -4.49
CA TYR A 176 -18.57 21.33 -4.12
C TYR A 176 -19.02 21.36 -2.66
N SER A 177 -19.78 20.37 -2.26
CA SER A 177 -20.19 20.12 -0.89
C SER A 177 -19.76 18.74 -0.42
N VAL A 178 -19.43 18.64 0.86
CA VAL A 178 -18.94 17.41 1.49
C VAL A 178 -19.45 17.29 2.91
N LEU A 179 -19.77 16.07 3.32
CA LEU A 179 -19.99 15.65 4.69
C LEU A 179 -19.14 14.39 4.97
N VAL A 180 -19.00 14.02 6.24
CA VAL A 180 -18.33 12.77 6.63
C VAL A 180 -19.35 11.85 7.25
N VAL A 181 -19.39 10.61 6.77
CA VAL A 181 -20.18 9.52 7.35
C VAL A 181 -19.25 8.41 7.81
N HIS A 182 -19.70 7.63 8.79
CA HIS A 182 -19.04 6.40 9.20
C HIS A 182 -19.83 5.16 8.76
N ASN A 183 -19.13 4.05 8.56
CA ASN A 183 -19.70 2.71 8.37
C ASN A 183 -20.66 2.62 7.16
N GLU A 184 -20.29 3.30 6.07
CA GLU A 184 -20.97 3.24 4.77
C GLU A 184 -22.48 3.56 4.78
N ASP A 185 -22.95 4.27 5.81
CA ASP A 185 -24.38 4.59 5.99
C ASP A 185 -24.60 6.03 6.51
N PHE A 186 -25.79 6.57 6.26
CA PHE A 186 -26.19 7.90 6.74
C PHE A 186 -26.61 7.94 8.22
N GLY A 187 -26.70 6.80 8.89
CA GLY A 187 -27.04 6.70 10.31
C GLY A 187 -26.00 7.36 11.23
N GLU A 188 -24.77 7.54 10.75
CA GLU A 188 -23.68 8.17 11.48
C GLU A 188 -23.00 9.28 10.67
N VAL A 189 -23.68 10.42 10.53
CA VAL A 189 -23.07 11.65 10.00
C VAL A 189 -22.29 12.34 11.11
N THR A 190 -20.97 12.49 10.94
CA THR A 190 -20.08 13.07 11.96
C THR A 190 -19.69 14.51 11.67
N VAL A 191 -19.57 14.87 10.39
CA VAL A 191 -19.32 16.25 9.95
C VAL A 191 -20.49 16.71 9.11
N ALA A 192 -21.14 17.79 9.53
CA ALA A 192 -22.23 18.40 8.77
C ALA A 192 -21.75 18.91 7.41
N GLN A 193 -22.65 18.90 6.43
CA GLN A 193 -22.36 19.32 5.06
C GLN A 193 -21.73 20.73 5.04
N THR A 194 -20.54 20.82 4.43
CA THR A 194 -19.77 22.03 4.26
C THR A 194 -19.32 22.19 2.81
N GLY A 195 -19.04 23.42 2.38
CA GLY A 195 -18.57 23.70 1.04
C GLY A 195 -17.04 23.71 0.93
N PHE A 196 -16.51 23.30 -0.23
CA PHE A 196 -15.11 23.51 -0.60
C PHE A 196 -14.97 23.93 -2.06
N VAL A 197 -13.81 24.47 -2.41
CA VAL A 197 -13.52 24.95 -3.77
C VAL A 197 -12.25 24.29 -4.26
N VAL A 198 -12.30 23.73 -5.47
CA VAL A 198 -11.12 23.32 -6.23
C VAL A 198 -10.70 24.51 -7.09
N PRO A 199 -9.53 25.13 -6.84
CA PRO A 199 -9.17 26.42 -7.44
C PRO A 199 -8.69 26.34 -8.89
N ALA A 200 -8.16 25.19 -9.31
CA ALA A 200 -7.67 24.97 -10.67
C ALA A 200 -7.72 23.47 -11.03
N SER A 201 -7.63 23.15 -12.32
CA SER A 201 -7.47 21.77 -12.80
C SER A 201 -6.27 21.09 -12.13
N ASP A 202 -6.41 19.80 -11.84
CA ASP A 202 -5.36 18.95 -11.27
C ASP A 202 -4.82 19.46 -9.92
N THR A 203 -5.60 20.30 -9.22
CA THR A 203 -5.21 20.74 -7.88
C THR A 203 -5.25 19.56 -6.94
N LEU A 204 -4.14 19.30 -6.25
CA LEU A 204 -4.12 18.34 -5.15
C LEU A 204 -4.99 18.85 -4.00
N MET A 205 -6.12 18.18 -3.79
CA MET A 205 -7.04 18.39 -2.68
C MET A 205 -6.73 17.38 -1.58
N CYS A 206 -6.70 17.88 -0.34
CA CYS A 206 -6.35 17.09 0.81
C CYS A 206 -7.36 17.29 1.92
N PHE A 207 -7.94 16.19 2.34
CA PHE A 207 -8.94 16.08 3.37
C PHE A 207 -8.29 15.40 4.56
N THR A 208 -8.37 16.04 5.73
CA THR A 208 -7.84 15.52 6.99
C THR A 208 -8.99 15.45 7.99
N TYR A 209 -9.28 14.26 8.50
CA TYR A 209 -10.37 13.99 9.40
C TYR A 209 -9.86 13.48 10.74
N ASP A 210 -10.31 14.12 11.82
CA ASP A 210 -10.07 13.70 13.19
C ASP A 210 -11.39 13.12 13.74
N PRO A 211 -11.53 11.79 13.87
CA PRO A 211 -12.74 11.17 14.41
C PRO A 211 -12.97 11.48 15.89
N GLY A 212 -11.90 11.73 16.67
CA GLY A 212 -12.01 12.07 18.09
C GLY A 212 -12.59 13.48 18.32
N ARG A 213 -12.42 14.38 17.35
CA ARG A 213 -13.01 15.73 17.36
C ARG A 213 -14.18 15.90 16.41
N MET A 214 -14.50 14.89 15.60
CA MET A 214 -15.47 14.96 14.50
C MET A 214 -15.25 16.22 13.63
N SER A 215 -14.00 16.44 13.22
CA SER A 215 -13.61 17.64 12.49
C SER A 215 -12.89 17.31 11.18
N LEU A 216 -13.31 17.96 10.10
CA LEU A 216 -12.72 17.87 8.78
C LEU A 216 -11.97 19.17 8.44
N ALA A 217 -10.70 19.05 8.05
CA ALA A 217 -9.92 20.11 7.45
C ALA A 217 -9.71 19.82 5.96
N ILE A 218 -9.85 20.85 5.12
CA ILE A 218 -9.72 20.76 3.67
C ILE A 218 -8.68 21.78 3.21
N VAL A 219 -7.63 21.32 2.53
CA VAL A 219 -6.52 22.15 2.05
C VAL A 219 -6.22 21.81 0.59
N SER A 220 -5.83 22.81 -0.20
CA SER A 220 -5.41 22.64 -1.60
C SER A 220 -3.92 22.95 -1.78
N GLY A 221 -3.20 22.12 -2.53
CA GLY A 221 -1.85 22.39 -3.06
C GLY A 221 -0.66 22.31 -2.10
N SER A 222 -0.86 22.36 -0.77
CA SER A 222 0.21 22.24 0.23
C SER A 222 -0.15 21.23 1.30
N CYS A 223 -0.21 19.97 0.89
CA CYS A 223 -0.59 18.86 1.75
C CYS A 223 0.62 18.32 2.51
N ASP A 224 0.43 17.96 3.77
CA ASP A 224 1.42 17.16 4.48
C ASP A 224 1.33 15.72 3.98
N VAL A 225 2.24 15.35 3.08
CA VAL A 225 2.31 14.01 2.45
C VAL A 225 3.12 13.00 3.28
N ARG A 226 3.57 13.37 4.49
CA ARG A 226 4.39 12.50 5.34
C ARG A 226 3.69 11.21 5.79
N SER A 227 2.39 11.09 5.53
CA SER A 227 1.49 10.02 5.97
C SER A 227 0.91 9.17 4.82
N VAL A 228 1.31 9.40 3.56
CA VAL A 228 0.97 8.50 2.45
C VAL A 228 2.17 7.58 2.21
N PRO A 229 2.06 6.26 2.45
CA PRO A 229 3.17 5.35 2.14
C PRO A 229 3.53 5.49 0.66
N ALA A 230 4.78 5.84 0.39
CA ALA A 230 5.29 5.78 -0.97
C ALA A 230 5.20 4.32 -1.46
N PRO A 231 4.84 4.06 -2.73
CA PRO A 231 4.85 2.70 -3.25
C PRO A 231 6.23 2.10 -2.99
N ALA A 232 6.25 0.89 -2.43
CA ALA A 232 7.48 0.23 -2.00
C ALA A 232 8.52 0.26 -3.14
N PRO A 233 9.79 0.62 -2.87
CA PRO A 233 10.80 0.57 -3.92
C PRO A 233 10.94 -0.88 -4.39
N ILE A 234 10.77 -1.11 -5.69
CA ILE A 234 10.99 -2.40 -6.34
C ILE A 234 12.39 -2.88 -5.93
N ALA A 235 12.43 -3.95 -5.12
CA ALA A 235 13.68 -4.59 -4.74
C ALA A 235 14.30 -5.20 -6.01
N LEU A 236 15.21 -4.47 -6.64
CA LEU A 236 16.00 -4.97 -7.75
C LEU A 236 16.92 -6.06 -7.19
N LEU A 237 16.46 -7.32 -7.27
CA LEU A 237 17.29 -8.50 -7.03
C LEU A 237 18.48 -8.44 -7.99
N ALA A 238 19.60 -7.91 -7.49
CA ALA A 238 20.86 -7.94 -8.19
C ALA A 238 21.26 -9.40 -8.37
N LEU A 239 20.98 -9.96 -9.54
CA LEU A 239 21.55 -11.23 -10.00
C LEU A 239 23.08 -11.06 -9.99
N GLY A 240 23.69 -11.52 -8.91
CA GLY A 240 25.13 -11.52 -8.71
C GLY A 240 25.81 -12.29 -9.84
N MET A 241 26.40 -11.54 -10.77
CA MET A 241 27.26 -12.08 -11.80
C MET A 241 28.56 -12.56 -11.14
N PHE A 242 28.57 -13.82 -10.69
CA PHE A 242 29.75 -14.49 -10.17
C PHE A 242 30.78 -14.66 -11.29
N CYS A 243 31.69 -13.70 -11.41
CA CYS A 243 32.95 -13.86 -12.14
C CYS A 243 33.82 -14.88 -11.40
N LEU A 244 33.74 -16.17 -11.75
CA LEU A 244 34.76 -17.15 -11.35
C LEU A 244 36.06 -16.88 -12.12
N GLY A 245 36.95 -16.13 -11.48
CA GLY A 245 38.34 -16.00 -11.87
C GLY A 245 39.07 -17.34 -11.72
N ARG A 246 39.44 -17.95 -12.85
CA ARG A 246 40.33 -19.11 -12.89
C ARG A 246 41.77 -18.61 -13.08
N ARG A 247 42.56 -18.53 -12.00
CA ARG A 247 44.03 -18.53 -12.09
C ARG A 247 44.60 -19.60 -11.16
N ARG A 248 45.03 -20.71 -11.76
CA ARG A 248 46.02 -21.62 -11.19
C ARG A 248 47.39 -20.99 -11.36
N SER A 249 48.13 -20.81 -10.28
CA SER A 249 49.60 -20.86 -10.31
C SER A 249 50.10 -21.26 -8.92
N THR A 250 50.56 -22.51 -8.86
CA THR A 250 51.33 -23.13 -7.80
C THR A 250 52.67 -22.43 -7.64
N ALA A 251 53.02 -22.01 -6.42
CA ALA A 251 54.38 -21.63 -6.04
C ALA A 251 54.83 -22.46 -4.83
N VAL A 252 55.97 -23.12 -5.03
CA VAL A 252 56.67 -24.10 -4.20
C VAL A 252 57.34 -23.43 -2.98
N PRO A 253 57.40 -24.08 -1.80
CA PRO A 253 58.16 -23.56 -0.66
C PRO A 253 59.63 -24.04 -0.73
N TRP A 254 60.58 -23.10 -0.65
CA TRP A 254 62.00 -23.39 -0.39
C TRP A 254 62.35 -23.02 1.05
N ARG A 255 62.65 -24.02 1.88
CA ARG A 255 63.37 -23.87 3.17
C ARG A 255 64.78 -24.47 3.06
N ARG A 256 65.73 -23.81 3.70
CA ARG A 256 67.19 -24.00 3.59
C ARG A 256 67.71 -25.24 4.31
N HIS A 257 68.85 -25.68 3.77
CA HIS A 257 69.84 -26.66 4.21
C HIS A 257 70.18 -26.73 5.71
N THR A 258 70.47 -27.96 6.15
CA THR A 258 71.70 -28.30 6.90
C THR A 258 72.13 -29.73 6.56
N VAL A 259 73.39 -29.89 6.10
CA VAL A 259 74.14 -31.16 6.08
C VAL A 259 75.39 -30.92 6.92
N SER A 260 75.65 -31.77 7.89
CA SER A 260 76.93 -31.89 8.57
C SER A 260 77.14 -33.34 8.96
N ALA A 261 78.18 -33.96 8.40
CA ALA A 261 78.81 -35.16 8.95
C ALA A 261 80.29 -35.17 8.52
N ARG A 262 81.14 -34.94 9.53
CA ARG A 262 82.61 -35.09 9.60
C ARG A 262 83.47 -34.05 8.88
#